data_AF-A0A4Q4XFP7-F1
#
_entry.id   AF-A0A4Q4XFP7-F1
#
_cell.length_a   1.000
_cell.length_b   1.000
_cell.length_c   1.000
_cell.angle_alpha   90.00
_cell.angle_beta   90.00
_cell.angle_gamma   90.00
#
_symmetry.space_group_name_H-M   'P 1'
#
loop_
_entity.id
_entity.type
_entity.pdbx_description
1 polymer ?
#
loop_
_entity_poly.entity_id
_entity_poly.type
_entity_poly.pdbx_seq_one_letter_code
_entity_poly.pdbx_strand_id
1 'polypeptide(L)'
;MYISAVAAGLSLIATASARCNRELLMGATETYVAAQASGNSTAVSSMSVGNLTYTENEQPVDIHEGVLTTPIKIDHDRSVHDTENCATFTEIIAASDPHPYVIGTRILYTDIHRIKLIESIVTDEGDWLFNATGYLYWNSVENWDPIPEELRDSRETIQAAGDAYFNRFMNASVEVPFSVPCSRLEGGASTAPLNLTGDSCTAAGMPSTLVVTNRRYVVDEVMGVVDMFLGFPGLDRTVPDQHMPDSHMFRVESGKIRYIHTVSSCVAPGCGLNGTLFPPPTRTRRVRRHL
;
A
#
# COMPACT_ATOMS: atom_id res chain seq x y z
N MET A 1 -1.45 43.89 58.80
CA MET A 1 -1.82 42.54 58.30
C MET A 1 -1.99 42.69 56.80
N TYR A 2 -0.94 42.45 56.02
CA TYR A 2 -0.98 42.54 54.55
C TYR A 2 -0.46 41.21 54.01
N ILE A 3 -1.35 40.43 53.41
CA ILE A 3 -1.03 39.15 52.77
C ILE A 3 -0.73 39.45 51.31
N SER A 4 0.54 39.31 50.92
CA SER A 4 0.96 39.33 49.52
C SER A 4 0.56 38.02 48.85
N ALA A 5 -0.34 38.08 47.87
CA ALA A 5 -0.65 36.97 47.00
C ALA A 5 0.36 36.94 45.83
N VAL A 6 1.21 35.90 45.80
CA VAL A 6 2.07 35.61 44.65
C VAL A 6 1.28 34.74 43.68
N ALA A 7 0.90 35.29 42.53
CA ALA A 7 0.30 34.54 41.43
C ALA A 7 1.40 33.79 40.66
N ALA A 8 1.42 32.47 40.75
CA ALA A 8 2.27 31.62 39.94
C ALA A 8 1.64 31.44 38.56
N GLY A 9 2.22 32.05 37.52
CA GLY A 9 1.85 31.80 36.13
C GLY A 9 2.41 30.45 35.66
N LEU A 10 1.52 29.50 35.34
CA LEU A 10 1.89 28.30 34.60
C LEU A 10 2.09 28.67 33.12
N SER A 11 3.34 28.73 32.68
CA SER A 11 3.68 28.76 31.26
C SER A 11 3.46 27.37 30.67
N LEU A 12 2.39 27.19 29.89
CA LEU A 12 2.24 26.05 28.99
C LEU A 12 3.30 26.17 27.90
N ILE A 13 4.41 25.45 28.06
CA ILE A 13 5.36 25.24 26.97
C ILE A 13 4.65 24.30 25.98
N ALA A 14 4.10 24.85 24.91
CA ALA A 14 3.70 24.06 23.77
C ALA A 14 4.98 23.43 23.20
N THR A 15 5.21 22.15 23.48
CA THR A 15 6.17 21.36 22.73
C THR A 15 5.60 21.25 21.32
N ALA A 16 6.08 22.09 20.41
CA ALA A 16 5.93 21.81 19.00
C ALA A 16 6.62 20.46 18.76
N SER A 17 5.83 19.38 18.69
CA SER A 17 6.31 18.17 18.04
C SER A 17 6.75 18.61 16.66
N ALA A 18 8.03 18.50 16.35
CA ALA A 18 8.52 18.86 15.03
C ALA A 18 7.91 17.86 14.05
N ARG A 19 6.77 18.24 13.45
CA ARG A 19 6.17 17.51 12.32
C ARG A 19 7.28 17.24 11.31
N CYS A 20 7.33 16.01 10.78
CA CYS A 20 8.34 15.69 9.78
C CYS A 20 8.19 16.61 8.58
N ASN A 21 9.27 17.29 8.21
CA ASN A 21 9.29 18.19 7.05
C ASN A 21 9.04 17.38 5.77
N ARG A 22 8.06 17.81 4.95
CA ARG A 22 7.64 17.12 3.73
C ARG A 22 8.77 17.07 2.70
N GLU A 23 9.50 18.16 2.51
CA GLU A 23 10.60 18.22 1.54
C GLU A 23 11.71 17.21 1.86
N LEU A 24 12.00 16.98 3.15
CA LEU A 24 12.93 15.94 3.59
C LEU A 24 12.41 14.53 3.29
N LEU A 25 11.11 14.29 3.48
CA LEU A 25 10.50 13.01 3.12
C LEU A 25 10.53 12.77 1.60
N MET A 26 10.30 13.81 0.80
CA MET A 26 10.41 13.75 -0.67
C MET A 26 11.82 13.39 -1.11
N GLY A 27 12.84 14.08 -0.60
CA GLY A 27 14.24 13.76 -0.91
C GLY A 27 14.66 12.36 -0.45
N ALA A 28 14.10 11.87 0.66
CA ALA A 28 14.31 10.49 1.11
C ALA A 28 13.68 9.46 0.16
N THR A 29 12.46 9.70 -0.34
CA THR A 29 11.82 8.82 -1.33
C THR A 29 12.53 8.85 -2.67
N GLU A 30 13.03 9.99 -3.13
CA GLU A 30 13.86 10.08 -4.34
C GLU A 30 15.14 9.24 -4.20
N THR A 31 15.77 9.30 -3.03
CA THR A 31 16.96 8.48 -2.72
C THR A 31 16.63 6.99 -2.72
N TYR A 32 15.48 6.60 -2.14
CA TYR A 32 15.01 5.23 -2.14
C TYR A 32 14.74 4.71 -3.56
N VAL A 33 14.01 5.47 -4.38
CA VAL A 33 13.69 5.11 -5.78
C VAL A 33 14.98 4.98 -6.60
N ALA A 34 15.94 5.90 -6.45
CA ALA A 34 17.22 5.81 -7.12
C ALA A 34 18.05 4.58 -6.68
N ALA A 35 18.00 4.23 -5.39
CA ALA A 35 18.64 3.02 -4.87
C ALA A 35 18.00 1.75 -5.47
N GLN A 36 16.68 1.69 -5.53
CA GLN A 36 15.95 0.58 -6.13
C GLN A 36 16.24 0.45 -7.64
N ALA A 37 16.24 1.56 -8.37
CA ALA A 37 16.52 1.57 -9.81
C ALA A 37 17.95 1.08 -10.12
N SER A 38 18.92 1.42 -9.26
CA SER A 38 20.32 1.04 -9.44
C SER A 38 20.70 -0.30 -8.81
N GLY A 39 19.82 -0.92 -8.01
CA GLY A 39 20.14 -2.10 -7.22
C GLY A 39 21.25 -1.84 -6.19
N ASN A 40 21.31 -0.63 -5.63
CA ASN A 40 22.37 -0.22 -4.72
C ASN A 40 21.80 0.41 -3.45
N SER A 41 21.73 -0.39 -2.39
CA SER A 41 21.19 0.01 -1.09
C SER A 41 22.12 0.92 -0.27
N THR A 42 23.34 1.22 -0.71
CA THR A 42 24.34 1.97 0.09
C THR A 42 23.82 3.32 0.56
N ALA A 43 23.14 4.07 -0.31
CA ALA A 43 22.59 5.38 0.04
C ALA A 43 21.51 5.27 1.12
N VAL A 44 20.57 4.32 0.95
CA VAL A 44 19.51 4.01 1.92
C VAL A 44 20.12 3.58 3.25
N SER A 45 21.04 2.62 3.25
CA SER A 45 21.73 2.14 4.46
C SER A 45 22.49 3.26 5.17
N SER A 46 23.09 4.21 4.44
CA SER A 46 23.79 5.35 5.04
C SER A 46 22.86 6.31 5.77
N MET A 47 21.58 6.37 5.37
CA MET A 47 20.52 7.16 5.97
C MET A 47 19.79 6.42 7.11
N SER A 48 20.06 5.12 7.29
CA SER A 48 19.38 4.26 8.26
C SER A 48 20.02 4.25 9.64
N VAL A 49 19.22 4.09 10.69
CA VAL A 49 19.73 3.78 12.04
C VAL A 49 20.49 2.45 12.04
N GLY A 50 21.39 2.26 13.01
CA GLY A 50 22.20 1.03 13.09
C GLY A 50 21.40 -0.25 13.35
N ASN A 51 20.16 -0.13 13.83
CA ASN A 51 19.22 -1.23 14.07
C ASN A 51 18.02 -1.18 13.12
N LEU A 52 18.27 -0.89 11.83
CA LEU A 52 17.26 -0.89 10.79
C LEU A 52 16.48 -2.22 10.75
N THR A 53 15.16 -2.14 10.69
CA THR A 53 14.32 -3.28 10.28
C THR A 53 14.04 -3.18 8.79
N TYR A 54 14.40 -4.20 8.03
CA TYR A 54 14.03 -4.34 6.62
C TYR A 54 13.24 -5.64 6.41
N THR A 55 12.11 -5.54 5.73
CA THR A 55 11.33 -6.72 5.34
C THR A 55 10.89 -6.66 3.88
N GLU A 56 10.79 -7.83 3.27
CA GLU A 56 10.14 -8.07 1.99
C GLU A 56 9.05 -9.12 2.20
N ASN A 57 7.81 -8.82 1.80
CA ASN A 57 6.64 -9.69 1.99
C ASN A 57 6.52 -10.19 3.45
N GLU A 58 6.68 -9.26 4.39
CA GLU A 58 6.68 -9.46 5.85
C GLU A 58 7.75 -10.42 6.40
N GLN A 59 8.74 -10.82 5.59
CA GLN A 59 9.89 -11.59 6.05
C GLN A 59 11.09 -10.67 6.25
N PRO A 60 11.85 -10.79 7.37
CA PRO A 60 13.09 -10.06 7.56
C PRO A 60 14.11 -10.39 6.47
N VAL A 61 14.74 -9.35 5.90
CA VAL A 61 15.78 -9.47 4.88
C VAL A 61 16.95 -8.56 5.26
N ASP A 62 18.18 -8.93 4.91
CA ASP A 62 19.33 -8.03 5.04
C ASP A 62 19.22 -6.89 4.00
N ILE A 63 19.50 -5.65 4.38
CA ILE A 63 19.39 -4.50 3.46
C ILE A 63 20.36 -4.58 2.27
N HIS A 64 21.36 -5.45 2.34
CA HIS A 64 22.30 -5.78 1.27
C HIS A 64 21.91 -7.03 0.47
N GLU A 65 20.69 -7.53 0.66
CA GLU A 65 20.07 -8.63 -0.08
C GLU A 65 18.68 -8.20 -0.61
N GLY A 66 18.02 -9.11 -1.34
CA GLY A 66 16.64 -8.92 -1.81
C GLY A 66 16.47 -7.96 -2.97
N VAL A 67 15.28 -7.36 -3.08
CA VAL A 67 14.88 -6.53 -4.21
C VAL A 67 15.71 -5.24 -4.29
N LEU A 68 16.14 -4.67 -3.16
CA LEU A 68 16.92 -3.42 -3.15
C LEU A 68 18.34 -3.56 -3.70
N THR A 69 18.86 -4.78 -3.84
CA THR A 69 20.18 -5.04 -4.45
C THR A 69 20.09 -5.59 -5.86
N THR A 70 18.88 -5.64 -6.42
CA THR A 70 18.62 -5.99 -7.82
C THR A 70 18.25 -4.71 -8.59
N PRO A 71 18.97 -4.33 -9.65
CA PRO A 71 18.59 -3.18 -10.47
C PRO A 71 17.24 -3.43 -11.13
N ILE A 72 16.31 -2.49 -10.95
CA ILE A 72 14.97 -2.53 -11.55
C ILE A 72 14.82 -1.39 -12.56
N LYS A 73 14.36 -1.72 -13.76
CA LYS A 73 13.93 -0.74 -14.74
C LYS A 73 12.52 -0.24 -14.40
N ILE A 74 12.47 0.86 -13.66
CA ILE A 74 11.22 1.51 -13.24
C ILE A 74 10.57 2.24 -14.43
N ASP A 75 9.29 1.97 -14.69
CA ASP A 75 8.48 2.68 -15.70
C ASP A 75 7.63 3.78 -15.08
N HIS A 76 7.18 3.59 -13.85
CA HIS A 76 6.44 4.57 -13.08
C HIS A 76 6.72 4.39 -11.59
N ASP A 77 6.81 5.50 -10.87
CA ASP A 77 6.81 5.53 -9.42
C ASP A 77 5.95 6.68 -8.89
N ARG A 78 5.40 6.49 -7.69
CA ARG A 78 4.66 7.51 -6.96
C ARG A 78 4.94 7.36 -5.47
N SER A 79 5.28 8.47 -4.83
CA SER A 79 5.43 8.52 -3.38
C SER A 79 4.41 9.45 -2.73
N VAL A 80 4.00 9.09 -1.51
CA VAL A 80 3.18 9.92 -0.63
C VAL A 80 3.87 10.08 0.73
N HIS A 81 3.65 11.22 1.38
CA HIS A 81 4.48 11.71 2.48
C HIS A 81 3.63 12.09 3.70
N ASP A 82 3.73 11.28 4.74
CA ASP A 82 3.02 11.43 6.00
C ASP A 82 3.88 12.19 7.03
N THR A 83 3.59 13.48 7.15
CA THR A 83 4.35 14.38 8.03
C THR A 83 4.04 14.20 9.51
N GLU A 84 2.92 13.58 9.86
CA GLU A 84 2.52 13.36 11.26
C GLU A 84 3.17 12.08 11.81
N ASN A 85 3.20 10.99 11.02
CA ASN A 85 3.82 9.74 11.44
C ASN A 85 5.30 9.63 11.05
N CYS A 86 5.87 10.62 10.37
CA CYS A 86 7.21 10.54 9.80
C CYS A 86 7.33 9.27 8.96
N ALA A 87 6.47 9.15 7.95
CA ALA A 87 6.36 7.96 7.12
C ALA A 87 6.22 8.32 5.65
N THR A 88 6.63 7.40 4.77
CA THR A 88 6.39 7.51 3.33
C THR A 88 5.90 6.18 2.81
N PHE A 89 5.07 6.23 1.77
CA PHE A 89 4.75 5.09 0.92
C PHE A 89 5.25 5.37 -0.48
N THR A 90 5.80 4.38 -1.16
CA THR A 90 6.18 4.46 -2.58
C THR A 90 5.64 3.25 -3.33
N GLU A 91 4.88 3.50 -4.39
CA GLU A 91 4.47 2.51 -5.38
C GLU A 91 5.47 2.56 -6.55
N ILE A 92 6.03 1.40 -6.93
CA ILE A 92 6.92 1.24 -8.09
C ILE A 92 6.26 0.26 -9.05
N ILE A 93 6.21 0.61 -10.33
CA ILE A 93 5.75 -0.24 -11.43
C ILE A 93 6.89 -0.39 -12.42
N ALA A 94 7.32 -1.64 -12.63
CA ALA A 94 8.41 -2.01 -13.52
C ALA A 94 7.91 -3.03 -14.53
N ALA A 95 7.00 -2.61 -15.41
CA ALA A 95 6.35 -3.46 -16.40
C ALA A 95 7.27 -3.87 -17.57
N SER A 96 8.28 -3.06 -17.87
CA SER A 96 9.23 -3.27 -18.96
C SER A 96 10.58 -3.82 -18.49
N ASP A 97 10.71 -4.12 -17.20
CA ASP A 97 11.83 -4.87 -16.66
C ASP A 97 11.80 -6.34 -17.15
N PRO A 98 12.96 -6.98 -17.41
CA PRO A 98 13.00 -8.41 -17.74
C PRO A 98 12.32 -9.32 -16.71
N HIS A 99 12.29 -8.91 -15.44
CA HIS A 99 11.50 -9.51 -14.39
C HIS A 99 10.50 -8.46 -13.88
N PRO A 100 9.26 -8.45 -14.39
CA PRO A 100 8.32 -7.38 -14.05
C PRO A 100 7.94 -7.36 -12.57
N TYR A 101 7.85 -6.16 -12.00
CA TYR A 101 7.43 -5.96 -10.61
C TYR A 101 6.32 -4.93 -10.46
N VAL A 102 5.52 -5.09 -9.41
CA VAL A 102 4.78 -4.00 -8.75
C VAL A 102 5.14 -4.05 -7.27
N ILE A 103 5.67 -2.97 -6.72
CA ILE A 103 6.19 -2.92 -5.35
C ILE A 103 5.53 -1.79 -4.59
N GLY A 104 4.99 -2.08 -3.42
CA GLY A 104 4.59 -1.08 -2.44
C GLY A 104 5.59 -1.06 -1.29
N THR A 105 6.15 0.09 -0.95
CA THR A 105 7.13 0.21 0.14
C THR A 105 6.77 1.30 1.14
N ARG A 106 6.61 0.92 2.41
CA ARG A 106 6.46 1.82 3.54
C ARG A 106 7.79 2.04 4.24
N ILE A 107 8.18 3.29 4.41
CA ILE A 107 9.38 3.68 5.16
C ILE A 107 8.98 4.52 6.35
N LEU A 108 9.50 4.20 7.53
CA LEU A 108 9.36 5.03 8.72
C LEU A 108 10.68 5.70 9.08
N TYR A 109 10.60 6.93 9.56
CA TYR A 109 11.73 7.76 9.92
C TYR A 109 11.74 8.05 11.43
N THR A 110 12.91 8.37 11.96
CA THR A 110 13.07 8.98 13.28
C THR A 110 12.71 10.48 13.20
N ASP A 111 12.60 11.11 14.36
CA ASP A 111 12.44 12.56 14.52
C ASP A 111 13.59 13.38 13.90
N ILE A 112 14.79 12.80 13.83
CA ILE A 112 15.96 13.36 13.14
C ILE A 112 16.12 12.87 11.69
N HIS A 113 15.04 12.42 11.04
CA HIS A 113 14.99 12.00 9.63
C HIS A 113 15.94 10.86 9.24
N ARG A 114 16.22 9.94 10.17
CA ARG A 114 16.93 8.68 9.86
C ARG A 114 15.93 7.58 9.56
N ILE A 115 16.22 6.71 8.59
CA ILE A 115 15.36 5.57 8.28
C ILE A 115 15.45 4.55 9.43
N LYS A 116 14.32 4.17 10.02
CA LYS A 116 14.26 3.17 11.11
C LYS A 116 13.62 1.85 10.68
N LEU A 117 12.76 1.88 9.68
CA LEU A 117 12.06 0.72 9.18
C LEU A 117 11.73 0.89 7.70
N ILE A 118 11.91 -0.19 6.94
CA ILE A 118 11.50 -0.33 5.54
C ILE A 118 10.72 -1.64 5.46
N GLU A 119 9.45 -1.56 5.05
CA GLU A 119 8.60 -2.72 4.76
C GLU A 119 8.22 -2.64 3.28
N SER A 120 8.62 -3.63 2.49
CA SER A 120 8.25 -3.75 1.07
C SER A 120 7.32 -4.94 0.87
N ILE A 121 6.27 -4.75 0.09
CA ILE A 121 5.50 -5.83 -0.52
C ILE A 121 5.91 -5.87 -1.98
N VAL A 122 6.67 -6.90 -2.32
CA VAL A 122 7.28 -7.11 -3.63
C VAL A 122 6.42 -8.13 -4.35
N THR A 123 5.72 -7.71 -5.40
CA THR A 123 4.90 -8.61 -6.21
C THR A 123 5.46 -8.84 -7.61
N ASP A 124 5.36 -10.08 -8.07
CA ASP A 124 5.80 -10.52 -9.39
C ASP A 124 4.93 -11.69 -9.94
N GLU A 125 5.44 -12.40 -10.95
CA GLU A 125 4.71 -13.50 -11.61
C GLU A 125 4.21 -14.56 -10.60
N GLY A 126 2.88 -14.68 -10.49
CA GLY A 126 2.23 -15.64 -9.61
C GLY A 126 1.53 -15.01 -8.42
N ASP A 127 1.74 -13.72 -8.16
CA ASP A 127 0.99 -13.00 -7.13
C ASP A 127 -0.44 -12.66 -7.56
N TRP A 128 -1.19 -12.06 -6.63
CA TRP A 128 -2.62 -11.79 -6.79
C TRP A 128 -2.90 -11.02 -8.07
N LEU A 129 -3.54 -11.70 -9.03
CA LEU A 129 -3.95 -11.16 -10.34
C LEU A 129 -2.81 -10.49 -11.13
N PHE A 130 -1.55 -10.85 -10.85
CA PHE A 130 -0.38 -10.08 -11.29
C PHE A 130 -0.28 -9.93 -12.82
N ASN A 131 -0.19 -8.67 -13.26
CA ASN A 131 0.02 -8.19 -14.62
C ASN A 131 0.53 -6.74 -14.57
N ALA A 132 1.85 -6.58 -14.50
CA ALA A 132 2.49 -5.26 -14.42
C ALA A 132 2.16 -4.34 -15.61
N THR A 133 1.98 -4.87 -16.83
CA THR A 133 1.61 -4.06 -18.00
C THR A 133 0.19 -3.49 -17.87
N GLY A 134 -0.75 -4.31 -17.39
CA GLY A 134 -2.11 -3.88 -17.07
C GLY A 134 -2.10 -2.84 -15.95
N TYR A 135 -1.30 -3.07 -14.91
CA TYR A 135 -1.12 -2.14 -13.79
C TYR A 135 -0.64 -0.77 -14.28
N LEU A 136 0.44 -0.74 -15.08
CA LEU A 136 0.99 0.48 -15.66
C LEU A 136 -0.03 1.23 -16.53
N TYR A 137 -0.75 0.51 -17.40
CA TYR A 137 -1.75 1.12 -18.27
C TYR A 137 -2.86 1.81 -17.47
N TRP A 138 -3.46 1.13 -16.49
CA TRP A 138 -4.54 1.69 -15.70
C TRP A 138 -4.07 2.82 -14.80
N ASN A 139 -2.90 2.69 -14.18
CA ASN A 139 -2.29 3.79 -13.42
C ASN A 139 -2.11 5.04 -14.31
N SER A 140 -1.66 4.88 -15.55
CA SER A 140 -1.36 6.00 -16.47
C SER A 140 -2.58 6.84 -16.90
N VAL A 141 -3.80 6.33 -16.73
CA VAL A 141 -5.04 7.04 -17.12
C VAL A 141 -5.76 7.67 -15.92
N GLU A 142 -5.19 7.55 -14.72
CA GLU A 142 -5.73 8.14 -13.49
C GLU A 142 -5.10 9.50 -13.20
N ASN A 143 -5.83 10.35 -12.46
CA ASN A 143 -5.31 11.64 -12.02
C ASN A 143 -4.86 11.59 -10.56
N TRP A 144 -3.57 11.76 -10.34
CA TRP A 144 -2.97 11.76 -9.02
C TRP A 144 -2.32 13.10 -8.67
N ASP A 145 -2.73 14.18 -9.32
CA ASP A 145 -2.23 15.53 -9.01
C ASP A 145 -2.48 15.90 -7.53
N PRO A 146 -1.60 16.74 -6.94
CA PRO A 146 -1.84 17.30 -5.61
C PRO A 146 -3.19 18.01 -5.54
N ILE A 147 -3.93 17.78 -4.46
CA ILE A 147 -5.22 18.43 -4.23
C ILE A 147 -4.97 19.92 -3.87
N PRO A 148 -5.70 20.87 -4.46
CA PRO A 148 -5.66 22.29 -4.05
C PRO A 148 -5.92 22.43 -2.56
N GLU A 149 -5.21 23.33 -1.87
CA GLU A 149 -5.24 23.44 -0.41
C GLU A 149 -6.65 23.60 0.16
N GLU A 150 -7.50 24.37 -0.52
CA GLU A 150 -8.89 24.62 -0.16
C GLU A 150 -9.83 23.43 -0.36
N LEU A 151 -9.39 22.38 -1.07
CA LEU A 151 -10.13 21.14 -1.33
C LEU A 151 -9.56 19.93 -0.57
N ARG A 152 -8.46 20.10 0.17
CA ARG A 152 -7.84 19.00 0.92
C ARG A 152 -8.72 18.58 2.08
N ASP A 153 -9.05 17.29 2.10
CA ASP A 153 -9.68 16.66 3.26
C ASP A 153 -8.71 16.62 4.45
N SER A 154 -9.24 16.55 5.66
CA SER A 154 -8.40 16.33 6.84
C SER A 154 -7.85 14.91 6.84
N ARG A 155 -6.72 14.70 7.53
CA ARG A 155 -6.14 13.38 7.77
C ARG A 155 -7.16 12.36 8.26
N GLU A 156 -8.00 12.76 9.22
CA GLU A 156 -9.02 11.90 9.81
C GLU A 156 -10.06 11.49 8.78
N THR A 157 -10.49 12.42 7.91
CA THR A 157 -11.43 12.12 6.82
C THR A 157 -10.83 11.13 5.83
N ILE A 158 -9.57 11.33 5.43
CA ILE A 158 -8.87 10.44 4.48
C ILE A 158 -8.72 9.03 5.08
N GLN A 159 -8.22 8.94 6.32
CA GLN A 159 -8.07 7.65 6.99
C GLN A 159 -9.41 6.96 7.22
N ALA A 160 -10.45 7.69 7.64
CA ALA A 160 -11.79 7.13 7.87
C ALA A 160 -12.41 6.54 6.60
N ALA A 161 -12.15 7.13 5.42
CA ALA A 161 -12.62 6.58 4.16
C ALA A 161 -12.00 5.21 3.86
N GLY A 162 -10.67 5.08 4.00
CA GLY A 162 -10.00 3.79 3.86
C GLY A 162 -10.39 2.78 4.94
N ASP A 163 -10.60 3.23 6.18
CA ASP A 163 -11.06 2.37 7.27
C ASP A 163 -12.45 1.79 7.00
N ALA A 164 -13.36 2.60 6.43
CA ALA A 164 -14.70 2.16 6.04
C ALA A 164 -14.64 0.98 5.05
N TYR A 165 -13.69 0.99 4.10
CA TYR A 165 -13.51 -0.09 3.13
C TYR A 165 -13.29 -1.46 3.81
N PHE A 166 -12.34 -1.55 4.72
CA PHE A 166 -12.08 -2.80 5.44
C PHE A 166 -13.09 -3.08 6.56
N ASN A 167 -13.73 -2.06 7.14
CA ASN A 167 -14.82 -2.27 8.10
C ASN A 167 -16.06 -2.88 7.42
N ARG A 168 -16.29 -2.60 6.14
CA ARG A 168 -17.32 -3.27 5.33
C ARG A 168 -17.09 -4.77 5.17
N PHE A 169 -15.84 -5.23 5.28
CA PHE A 169 -15.51 -6.66 5.12
C PHE A 169 -16.01 -7.50 6.29
N MET A 170 -16.18 -6.90 7.48
CA MET A 170 -16.73 -7.58 8.67
C MET A 170 -18.20 -7.27 8.93
N ASN A 171 -18.75 -6.21 8.32
CA ASN A 171 -20.13 -5.80 8.52
C ASN A 171 -20.70 -5.17 7.23
N ALA A 172 -21.64 -5.88 6.59
CA ALA A 172 -22.23 -5.45 5.33
C ALA A 172 -23.02 -4.12 5.42
N SER A 173 -23.38 -3.68 6.63
CA SER A 173 -24.10 -2.43 6.87
C SER A 173 -23.18 -1.20 6.93
N VAL A 174 -21.86 -1.36 6.90
CA VAL A 174 -20.93 -0.22 6.84
C VAL A 174 -20.96 0.37 5.43
N GLU A 175 -21.28 1.65 5.31
CA GLU A 175 -21.22 2.34 4.02
C GLU A 175 -19.79 2.79 3.74
N VAL A 176 -19.25 2.37 2.60
CA VAL A 176 -17.95 2.85 2.11
C VAL A 176 -18.23 4.10 1.26
N PRO A 177 -17.53 5.22 1.48
CA PRO A 177 -17.79 6.45 0.75
C PRO A 177 -17.14 6.40 -0.64
N PHE A 178 -17.63 5.58 -1.56
CA PHE A 178 -17.12 5.58 -2.94
C PHE A 178 -17.55 6.86 -3.68
N SER A 179 -16.65 7.40 -4.49
CA SER A 179 -16.94 8.50 -5.41
C SER A 179 -17.55 7.97 -6.71
N VAL A 180 -18.03 8.89 -7.54
CA VAL A 180 -18.48 8.60 -8.89
C VAL A 180 -17.74 9.55 -9.84
N PRO A 181 -16.83 9.06 -10.69
CA PRO A 181 -16.46 7.65 -10.86
C PRO A 181 -15.54 7.12 -9.73
N CYS A 182 -15.48 5.80 -9.54
CA CYS A 182 -14.48 5.13 -8.68
C CYS A 182 -13.92 3.88 -9.39
N SER A 183 -12.62 3.61 -9.29
CA SER A 183 -11.98 2.39 -9.82
C SER A 183 -11.04 1.70 -8.85
N ARG A 184 -10.96 0.38 -8.95
CA ARG A 184 -10.01 -0.48 -8.25
C ARG A 184 -9.01 -1.05 -9.25
N LEU A 185 -7.75 -1.10 -8.87
CA LEU A 185 -6.63 -1.69 -9.59
C LEU A 185 -5.99 -2.73 -8.70
N GLU A 186 -6.26 -4.01 -8.99
CA GLU A 186 -5.84 -5.16 -8.18
C GLU A 186 -4.96 -6.08 -9.04
N GLY A 187 -3.67 -6.14 -8.76
CA GLY A 187 -2.71 -6.96 -9.52
C GLY A 187 -2.54 -6.58 -10.99
N GLY A 188 -3.23 -5.54 -11.49
CA GLY A 188 -3.26 -5.17 -12.90
C GLY A 188 -4.62 -5.39 -13.57
N ALA A 189 -5.56 -6.05 -12.87
CA ALA A 189 -6.97 -6.03 -13.21
C ALA A 189 -7.62 -4.74 -12.71
N SER A 190 -8.34 -4.02 -13.58
CA SER A 190 -9.09 -2.82 -13.19
C SER A 190 -10.59 -3.04 -13.27
N THR A 191 -11.33 -2.43 -12.34
CA THR A 191 -12.79 -2.36 -12.42
C THR A 191 -13.29 -1.22 -13.28
N ALA A 192 -12.45 -0.25 -13.65
CA ALA A 192 -12.85 0.90 -14.46
C ALA A 192 -13.65 0.52 -15.72
N PRO A 193 -13.31 -0.55 -16.49
CA PRO A 193 -14.10 -1.01 -17.63
C PRO A 193 -15.56 -1.39 -17.32
N LEU A 194 -15.88 -1.75 -16.07
CA LEU A 194 -17.25 -2.12 -15.68
C LEU A 194 -18.18 -0.91 -15.73
N ASN A 195 -17.68 0.28 -15.41
CA ASN A 195 -18.43 1.53 -15.48
C ASN A 195 -17.50 2.76 -15.46
N LEU A 196 -17.01 3.17 -16.64
CA LEU A 196 -16.01 4.25 -16.76
C LEU A 196 -16.47 5.60 -16.18
N THR A 197 -17.78 5.86 -16.16
CA THR A 197 -18.36 7.12 -15.66
C THR A 197 -19.05 6.98 -14.31
N GLY A 198 -19.14 5.76 -13.78
CA GLY A 198 -19.88 5.43 -12.58
C GLY A 198 -19.00 4.90 -11.46
N ASP A 199 -19.63 4.47 -10.37
CA ASP A 199 -18.95 3.67 -9.37
C ASP A 199 -18.72 2.25 -9.93
N SER A 200 -17.45 1.88 -10.08
CA SER A 200 -17.02 0.50 -10.39
C SER A 200 -16.35 -0.19 -9.20
N CYS A 201 -16.14 0.53 -8.09
CA CYS A 201 -15.57 0.02 -6.85
C CYS A 201 -16.58 -0.82 -6.08
N THR A 202 -17.86 -0.45 -6.11
CA THR A 202 -18.95 -1.30 -5.60
C THR A 202 -19.18 -2.49 -6.52
N ALA A 203 -18.26 -3.46 -6.50
CA ALA A 203 -18.50 -4.76 -7.10
C ALA A 203 -19.34 -5.64 -6.16
N ALA A 204 -20.12 -6.54 -6.77
CA ALA A 204 -20.67 -7.69 -6.07
C ALA A 204 -19.51 -8.53 -5.51
N GLY A 205 -19.59 -8.95 -4.24
CA GLY A 205 -18.65 -9.92 -3.67
C GLY A 205 -17.67 -9.38 -2.64
N MET A 206 -17.78 -8.13 -2.17
CA MET A 206 -17.06 -7.71 -0.96
C MET A 206 -17.45 -8.64 0.21
N PRO A 207 -16.47 -9.21 0.94
CA PRO A 207 -16.74 -10.05 2.11
C PRO A 207 -17.63 -9.34 3.13
N SER A 208 -18.29 -10.10 3.99
CA SER A 208 -19.09 -9.56 5.10
C SER A 208 -18.84 -10.24 6.43
N THR A 209 -17.84 -11.12 6.49
CA THR A 209 -17.47 -11.91 7.68
C THR A 209 -15.97 -11.91 7.94
N LEU A 210 -15.20 -11.08 7.22
CA LEU A 210 -13.75 -11.09 7.20
C LEU A 210 -13.23 -9.88 7.98
N VAL A 211 -12.35 -10.13 8.95
CA VAL A 211 -11.77 -9.08 9.80
C VAL A 211 -10.32 -8.84 9.37
N VAL A 212 -10.05 -7.66 8.81
CA VAL A 212 -8.70 -7.22 8.47
C VAL A 212 -8.11 -6.45 9.65
N THR A 213 -7.00 -6.95 10.20
CA THR A 213 -6.30 -6.40 11.37
C THR A 213 -4.90 -5.88 10.99
N ASN A 214 -4.17 -5.32 11.96
CA ASN A 214 -2.80 -4.83 11.81
C ASN A 214 -2.62 -3.81 10.66
N ARG A 215 -3.58 -2.89 10.50
CA ARG A 215 -3.48 -1.79 9.53
C ARG A 215 -2.43 -0.79 10.00
N ARG A 216 -1.41 -0.58 9.18
CA ARG A 216 -0.31 0.36 9.41
C ARG A 216 -0.35 1.41 8.31
N TYR A 217 -0.51 2.67 8.71
CA TYR A 217 -0.94 3.73 7.80
C TYR A 217 0.21 4.61 7.31
N VAL A 218 0.09 5.10 6.08
CA VAL A 218 0.70 6.33 5.59
C VAL A 218 -0.42 7.22 5.08
N VAL A 219 -0.60 8.41 5.66
CA VAL A 219 -1.64 9.35 5.24
C VAL A 219 -1.00 10.66 4.78
N ASP A 220 -1.38 11.11 3.59
CA ASP A 220 -0.87 12.33 2.95
C ASP A 220 -2.05 13.22 2.51
N GLU A 221 -2.26 14.33 3.22
CA GLU A 221 -3.34 15.28 2.96
C GLU A 221 -3.15 16.06 1.65
N VAL A 222 -1.90 16.27 1.21
CA VAL A 222 -1.61 16.97 -0.05
C VAL A 222 -2.05 16.13 -1.23
N MET A 223 -1.82 14.82 -1.13
CA MET A 223 -2.22 13.85 -2.14
C MET A 223 -3.62 13.26 -1.87
N GLY A 224 -4.28 13.61 -0.77
CA GLY A 224 -5.54 12.97 -0.38
C GLY A 224 -5.43 11.44 -0.33
N VAL A 225 -4.31 10.88 0.15
CA VAL A 225 -4.05 9.44 0.12
C VAL A 225 -3.98 8.86 1.51
N VAL A 226 -4.55 7.67 1.68
CA VAL A 226 -4.18 6.73 2.74
C VAL A 226 -3.73 5.43 2.12
N ASP A 227 -2.51 4.99 2.44
CA ASP A 227 -2.06 3.61 2.22
C ASP A 227 -2.10 2.83 3.55
N MET A 228 -2.48 1.56 3.46
CA MET A 228 -2.57 0.63 4.58
C MET A 228 -1.78 -0.64 4.28
N PHE A 229 -0.68 -0.83 5.00
CA PHE A 229 0.00 -2.13 5.07
C PHE A 229 -0.72 -2.99 6.09
N LEU A 230 -1.08 -4.21 5.69
CA LEU A 230 -1.86 -5.13 6.50
C LEU A 230 -1.56 -6.58 6.10
N GLY A 231 -2.12 -7.51 6.88
CA GLY A 231 -2.19 -8.92 6.49
C GLY A 231 -3.60 -9.24 6.01
N PHE A 232 -3.76 -9.57 4.73
CA PHE A 232 -5.06 -9.91 4.14
C PHE A 232 -5.41 -11.37 4.43
N PRO A 233 -6.48 -11.64 5.22
CA PRO A 233 -6.82 -13.01 5.60
C PRO A 233 -7.46 -13.77 4.44
N GLY A 234 -7.02 -15.02 4.23
CA GLY A 234 -7.63 -15.95 3.27
C GLY A 234 -7.41 -15.59 1.80
N LEU A 235 -6.49 -14.68 1.47
CA LEU A 235 -6.14 -14.35 0.09
C LEU A 235 -5.54 -15.57 -0.64
N ASP A 236 -4.56 -16.23 -0.01
CA ASP A 236 -3.97 -17.45 -0.53
C ASP A 236 -4.67 -18.70 0.03
N ARG A 237 -5.32 -19.45 -0.86
CA ARG A 237 -6.11 -20.64 -0.50
C ARG A 237 -5.26 -21.83 -0.07
N THR A 238 -3.94 -21.80 -0.32
CA THR A 238 -3.03 -22.88 0.06
C THR A 238 -2.58 -22.77 1.53
N VAL A 239 -2.67 -21.57 2.11
CA VAL A 239 -2.30 -21.26 3.49
C VAL A 239 -3.45 -20.50 4.18
N PRO A 240 -4.63 -21.13 4.35
CA PRO A 240 -5.86 -20.43 4.75
C PRO A 240 -5.78 -19.76 6.14
N ASP A 241 -4.87 -20.21 7.00
CA ASP A 241 -4.66 -19.67 8.35
C ASP A 241 -3.59 -18.56 8.39
N GLN A 242 -2.93 -18.28 7.27
CA GLN A 242 -1.92 -17.23 7.15
C GLN A 242 -2.53 -15.98 6.48
N HIS A 243 -2.26 -14.82 7.05
CA HIS A 243 -2.59 -13.55 6.42
C HIS A 243 -1.51 -13.21 5.38
N MET A 244 -1.92 -12.82 4.17
CA MET A 244 -0.99 -12.47 3.09
C MET A 244 -0.56 -11.00 3.20
N PRO A 245 0.73 -10.68 3.00
CA PRO A 245 1.20 -9.31 2.93
C PRO A 245 0.42 -8.52 1.87
N ASP A 246 -0.13 -7.39 2.27
CA ASP A 246 -0.96 -6.56 1.41
C ASP A 246 -0.81 -5.07 1.73
N SER A 247 -0.72 -4.26 0.68
CA SER A 247 -0.81 -2.80 0.70
C SER A 247 -2.06 -2.42 -0.08
N HIS A 248 -2.90 -1.60 0.55
CA HIS A 248 -4.05 -0.98 -0.07
C HIS A 248 -3.93 0.53 0.01
N MET A 249 -3.73 1.16 -1.14
CA MET A 249 -3.68 2.61 -1.30
C MET A 249 -5.02 3.14 -1.80
N PHE A 250 -5.54 4.15 -1.12
CA PHE A 250 -6.80 4.82 -1.44
C PHE A 250 -6.54 6.29 -1.75
N ARG A 251 -6.96 6.76 -2.93
CA ARG A 251 -7.14 8.20 -3.20
C ARG A 251 -8.51 8.63 -2.70
N VAL A 252 -8.55 9.69 -1.91
CA VAL A 252 -9.73 10.27 -1.30
C VAL A 252 -9.85 11.73 -1.73
N GLU A 253 -11.01 12.09 -2.25
CA GLU A 253 -11.34 13.44 -2.68
C GLU A 253 -12.73 13.82 -2.18
N SER A 254 -12.84 14.94 -1.47
CA SER A 254 -14.10 15.39 -0.86
C SER A 254 -14.75 14.31 0.02
N GLY A 255 -13.93 13.62 0.80
CA GLY A 255 -14.31 12.54 1.71
C GLY A 255 -14.71 11.23 1.03
N LYS A 256 -14.44 11.07 -0.27
CA LYS A 256 -14.84 9.89 -1.05
C LYS A 256 -13.67 9.21 -1.77
N ILE A 257 -13.68 7.89 -1.80
CA ILE A 257 -12.67 7.07 -2.47
C ILE A 257 -12.81 7.19 -3.99
N ARG A 258 -11.76 7.65 -4.65
CA ARG A 258 -11.65 7.80 -6.11
C ARG A 258 -10.92 6.64 -6.78
N TYR A 259 -9.80 6.24 -6.20
CA TYR A 259 -8.96 5.15 -6.71
C TYR A 259 -8.58 4.22 -5.57
N ILE A 260 -8.50 2.92 -5.86
CA ILE A 260 -7.98 1.90 -4.95
C ILE A 260 -6.90 1.14 -5.72
N HIS A 261 -5.69 1.10 -5.17
CA HIS A 261 -4.57 0.31 -5.67
C HIS A 261 -4.24 -0.75 -4.64
N THR A 262 -3.98 -1.97 -5.11
CA THR A 262 -3.56 -3.07 -4.24
C THR A 262 -2.27 -3.69 -4.73
N VAL A 263 -1.41 -4.06 -3.78
CA VAL A 263 -0.18 -4.83 -3.99
C VAL A 263 -0.20 -5.94 -2.95
N SER A 264 -0.42 -7.18 -3.39
CA SER A 264 -0.68 -8.32 -2.50
C SER A 264 0.14 -9.54 -2.93
N SER A 265 1.07 -9.99 -2.08
CA SER A 265 1.91 -11.15 -2.36
C SER A 265 1.25 -12.46 -1.93
N CYS A 266 1.54 -13.55 -2.61
CA CYS A 266 1.02 -14.88 -2.32
C CYS A 266 2.16 -15.87 -2.01
N VAL A 267 1.82 -16.97 -1.34
CA VAL A 267 2.78 -18.05 -1.07
C VAL A 267 2.85 -18.99 -2.26
N ALA A 268 1.69 -19.28 -2.88
CA ALA A 268 1.58 -20.14 -4.04
C ALA A 268 1.17 -19.34 -5.29
N PRO A 269 1.69 -19.69 -6.48
CA PRO A 269 1.29 -19.04 -7.72
C PRO A 269 -0.24 -19.05 -7.96
N GLY A 270 -0.78 -17.88 -8.26
CA GLY A 270 -2.20 -17.60 -8.39
C GLY A 270 -2.96 -17.62 -7.07
N CYS A 271 -2.29 -17.56 -5.92
CA CYS A 271 -2.89 -17.53 -4.58
C CYS A 271 -3.83 -18.73 -4.32
N GLY A 272 -3.52 -19.89 -4.93
CA GLY A 272 -4.36 -21.09 -4.89
C GLY A 272 -5.62 -21.05 -5.75
N LEU A 273 -5.82 -20.02 -6.61
CA LEU A 273 -6.92 -19.96 -7.58
C LEU A 273 -6.71 -20.87 -8.80
N ASN A 274 -5.47 -21.16 -9.16
CA ASN A 274 -5.12 -21.97 -10.34
C ASN A 274 -5.67 -23.41 -10.30
N GLY A 275 -6.08 -23.91 -9.13
CA GLY A 275 -6.75 -25.21 -8.98
C GLY A 275 -8.27 -25.16 -8.76
N THR A 276 -8.88 -23.97 -8.68
CA THR A 276 -10.27 -23.81 -8.21
C THR A 276 -11.20 -23.06 -9.17
N LEU A 277 -10.70 -22.48 -10.27
CA LEU A 277 -11.55 -21.82 -11.28
C LEU A 277 -11.90 -22.71 -12.49
N PHE A 278 -11.10 -23.72 -12.79
CA PHE A 278 -11.46 -24.76 -13.77
C PHE A 278 -10.94 -26.11 -13.30
N PRO A 279 -11.78 -27.15 -13.11
CA PRO A 279 -11.25 -28.49 -12.89
C PRO A 279 -10.39 -28.86 -14.11
N PRO A 280 -9.18 -29.41 -13.92
CA PRO A 280 -8.38 -29.89 -15.05
C PRO A 280 -9.24 -30.89 -15.83
N PRO A 281 -9.21 -30.87 -17.18
CA PRO A 281 -9.99 -31.80 -17.97
C PRO A 281 -9.60 -33.20 -17.51
N THR A 282 -10.59 -33.92 -16.96
CA THR A 282 -10.40 -35.26 -16.42
C THR A 282 -9.84 -36.12 -17.54
N ARG A 283 -8.53 -36.39 -17.49
CA ARG A 283 -7.87 -37.32 -18.38
C ARG A 283 -8.36 -38.70 -17.95
N THR A 284 -9.50 -39.11 -18.48
CA THR A 284 -10.07 -40.44 -18.30
C THR A 284 -9.04 -41.43 -18.85
N ARG A 285 -8.26 -41.99 -17.94
CA ARG A 285 -7.33 -43.08 -18.24
C ARG A 285 -8.21 -44.27 -18.61
N ARG A 286 -8.47 -44.47 -19.91
CA ARG A 286 -9.05 -45.70 -20.43
C ARG A 286 -8.14 -46.84 -19.99
N VAL A 287 -8.53 -47.54 -18.94
CA VAL A 287 -7.97 -48.83 -18.58
C VAL A 287 -8.37 -49.76 -19.72
N ARG A 288 -7.41 -50.09 -20.60
CA ARG A 288 -7.54 -51.23 -21.50
C ARG A 288 -7.65 -52.46 -20.62
N ARG A 289 -8.84 -53.03 -20.51
CA ARG A 289 -9.00 -54.42 -20.05
C ARG A 289 -8.34 -55.31 -21.10
N HIS A 290 -7.26 -55.97 -20.72
CA HIS A 290 -6.79 -57.17 -21.38
C HIS A 290 -7.25 -58.36 -20.54
N LEU A 291 -7.90 -59.30 -21.25
CA LEU A 291 -8.45 -60.59 -20.85
C LEU A 291 -9.81 -60.55 -20.15
#